data_AF-A0A973GP65-F1
#
_entry.id   AF-A0A973GP65-F1
#
_cell.length_a   1.000
_cell.length_b   1.000
_cell.length_c   1.000
_cell.angle_alpha   90.00
_cell.angle_beta   90.00
_cell.angle_gamma   90.00
#
_symmetry.space_group_name_H-M   'P 1'
#
loop_
_entity.id
_entity.type
_entity.pdbx_description
1 polymer ?
#
loop_
_entity_poly.entity_id
_entity_poly.type
_entity_poly.pdbx_seq_one_letter_code
_entity_poly.pdbx_strand_id
1 'polypeptide(L)'
;MLEKALEGSKKYWAWVFFLGGLAAVGCYFYYQQFMYGLGITGLHRDVTWGLYIGQFTFLVGVAASAVMLVIPYYLHDYKKFGKIVILGEFLAISAVIMCILFIMADMGQPMRVMNIMLYPAPNSMVFWDVVVLNGYLFLNLIIGWVTLSSDRKGIAPPKWIKPFIYLSIPWAISIHTVTAFLYAGIPGRHFWLSAILAARFLASAFAGGPSLLIILALIVRKVTKFDPGKEQIQTLGKIVAYAMFANVFFLGLEFFTAFYSGIPGHQHPFHYLYAGLDGHSELVPLMWTSSVFAIISLVMLWVPGIRKNEGTLSLACVLLFISLWIDKGFGLIIGGFVPNPFEEVHPYWPTMPETMITLGVWAIGFLVLTFLYKIAITVREQTAGVEIEH
;
A
#
# COMPACT_ATOMS: atom_id res chain seq x y z
N MET A 1 13.72 7.58 -23.04
CA MET A 1 13.97 7.38 -21.59
C MET A 1 13.84 5.93 -21.19
N LEU A 2 12.87 5.20 -21.75
CA LEU A 2 12.62 3.78 -21.47
C LEU A 2 13.82 2.88 -21.77
N GLU A 3 14.64 3.23 -22.76
CA GLU A 3 15.89 2.53 -23.11
C GLU A 3 16.84 2.35 -21.90
N LYS A 4 16.81 3.29 -20.93
CA LYS A 4 17.62 3.22 -19.72
C LYS A 4 17.27 2.04 -18.80
N ALA A 5 16.04 1.51 -18.90
CA ALA A 5 15.64 0.30 -18.17
C ALA A 5 16.25 -0.98 -18.78
N LEU A 6 16.71 -0.92 -20.03
CA LEU A 6 17.30 -2.05 -20.76
C LEU A 6 18.83 -2.13 -20.61
N GLU A 7 19.42 -1.24 -19.82
CA GLU A 7 20.86 -1.19 -19.57
C GLU A 7 21.14 -1.42 -18.09
N GLY A 8 21.97 -2.42 -17.74
CA GLY A 8 22.23 -2.72 -16.34
C GLY A 8 23.35 -3.72 -16.10
N SER A 9 23.76 -3.81 -14.84
CA SER A 9 24.79 -4.75 -14.37
C SER A 9 24.24 -6.18 -14.32
N LYS A 10 25.13 -7.18 -14.16
CA LYS A 10 24.73 -8.57 -13.93
C LYS A 10 23.79 -8.73 -12.72
N LYS A 11 24.00 -7.96 -11.65
CA LYS A 11 23.14 -7.96 -10.45
C LYS A 11 21.74 -7.43 -10.75
N TYR A 12 21.64 -6.37 -11.56
CA TYR A 12 20.37 -5.83 -12.01
C TYR A 12 19.58 -6.86 -12.80
N TRP A 13 20.20 -7.49 -13.81
CA TRP A 13 19.53 -8.51 -14.61
C TRP A 13 19.17 -9.76 -13.80
N ALA A 14 20.03 -10.21 -12.88
CA ALA A 14 19.70 -11.31 -11.98
C ALA A 14 18.44 -11.02 -11.14
N TRP A 15 18.32 -9.79 -10.62
CA TRP A 15 17.12 -9.34 -9.90
C TRP A 15 15.88 -9.28 -10.79
N VAL A 16 16.00 -8.74 -12.01
CA VAL A 16 14.89 -8.68 -12.98
C VAL A 16 14.43 -10.08 -13.38
N PHE A 17 15.34 -11.01 -13.66
CA PHE A 17 14.99 -12.40 -13.99
C PHE A 17 14.38 -13.15 -12.81
N PHE A 18 14.87 -12.90 -11.59
CA PHE A 18 14.26 -13.46 -10.37
C PHE A 18 12.81 -13.01 -10.20
N LEU A 19 12.55 -11.70 -10.30
CA LEU A 19 11.19 -11.16 -10.24
C LEU A 19 10.32 -11.65 -11.40
N GLY A 20 10.87 -11.70 -12.62
CA GLY A 20 10.17 -12.22 -13.80
C GLY A 20 9.80 -13.69 -13.65
N GLY A 21 10.67 -14.50 -13.06
CA GLY A 21 10.39 -15.91 -12.73
C GLY A 21 9.25 -16.06 -11.73
N LEU A 22 9.26 -15.28 -10.64
CA LEU A 22 8.17 -15.27 -9.66
C LEU A 22 6.84 -14.81 -10.27
N ALA A 23 6.87 -13.76 -11.11
CA ALA A 23 5.70 -13.29 -11.85
C ALA A 23 5.15 -14.38 -12.78
N ALA A 24 6.01 -15.11 -13.49
CA ALA A 24 5.61 -16.20 -14.36
C ALA A 24 4.94 -17.36 -13.58
N VAL A 25 5.48 -17.72 -12.41
CA VAL A 25 4.85 -18.71 -11.51
C VAL A 25 3.48 -18.22 -11.06
N GLY A 26 3.34 -16.96 -10.64
CA GLY A 26 2.04 -16.40 -10.26
C GLY A 26 1.04 -16.37 -11.42
N CYS A 27 1.48 -16.01 -12.63
CA CYS A 27 0.65 -16.06 -13.85
C CYS A 27 0.19 -17.49 -14.17
N TYR A 28 1.02 -18.50 -13.93
CA TYR A 28 0.65 -19.90 -14.12
C TYR A 28 -0.46 -20.33 -13.15
N PHE A 29 -0.35 -20.02 -11.87
CA PHE A 29 -1.42 -20.30 -10.90
C PHE A 29 -2.68 -19.47 -11.17
N TYR A 30 -2.53 -18.22 -11.63
CA TYR A 30 -3.67 -17.40 -12.03
C TYR A 30 -4.38 -17.98 -13.24
N TYR A 31 -3.65 -18.55 -14.20
CA TYR A 31 -4.24 -19.29 -15.31
C TYR A 31 -5.06 -20.50 -14.82
N GLN A 32 -4.57 -21.24 -13.84
CA GLN A 32 -5.36 -22.32 -13.22
C GLN A 32 -6.62 -21.79 -12.53
N GLN A 33 -6.52 -20.70 -11.78
CA GLN A 33 -7.67 -20.03 -11.16
C GLN A 33 -8.66 -19.52 -12.21
N PHE A 34 -8.19 -18.97 -13.32
CA PHE A 34 -9.05 -18.50 -14.41
C PHE A 34 -9.87 -19.64 -15.04
N MET A 35 -9.28 -20.84 -15.13
CA MET A 35 -9.96 -22.02 -15.69
C MET A 35 -10.89 -22.71 -14.69
N TYR A 36 -10.48 -22.82 -13.43
CA TYR A 36 -11.25 -23.52 -12.39
C TYR A 36 -12.28 -22.61 -11.68
N GLY A 37 -11.98 -21.31 -11.57
CA GLY A 37 -12.69 -20.34 -10.76
C GLY A 37 -12.06 -20.14 -9.38
N LEU A 38 -12.67 -19.27 -8.57
CA LEU A 38 -12.17 -18.89 -7.23
C LEU A 38 -12.17 -20.05 -6.22
N GLY A 39 -12.79 -21.20 -6.51
CA GLY A 39 -12.79 -22.36 -5.60
C GLY A 39 -11.40 -22.97 -5.35
N ILE A 40 -10.37 -22.58 -6.10
CA ILE A 40 -8.97 -22.98 -5.84
C ILE A 40 -8.33 -22.18 -4.69
N THR A 41 -8.94 -21.05 -4.32
CA THR A 41 -8.49 -20.18 -3.22
C THR A 41 -8.98 -20.69 -1.87
N GLY A 42 -8.58 -20.03 -0.78
CA GLY A 42 -9.13 -20.31 0.55
C GLY A 42 -10.53 -19.71 0.77
N LEU A 43 -11.05 -18.96 -0.21
CA LEU A 43 -12.33 -18.27 -0.10
C LEU A 43 -13.50 -19.27 -0.02
N HIS A 44 -14.54 -18.88 0.69
CA HIS A 44 -15.78 -19.64 0.78
C HIS A 44 -16.97 -18.67 0.88
N ARG A 45 -18.18 -19.22 1.04
CA ARG A 45 -19.42 -18.43 1.03
C ARG A 45 -19.46 -17.35 2.12
N ASP A 46 -18.89 -17.63 3.28
CA ASP A 46 -18.96 -16.76 4.47
C ASP A 46 -17.80 -15.75 4.56
N VAL A 47 -16.60 -16.14 4.08
CA VAL A 47 -15.45 -15.25 3.86
C VAL A 47 -15.16 -15.14 2.37
N THR A 48 -15.77 -14.14 1.73
CA THR A 48 -15.69 -13.93 0.27
C THR A 48 -14.52 -13.07 -0.15
N TRP A 49 -13.88 -12.34 0.78
CA TRP A 49 -12.61 -11.66 0.53
C TRP A 49 -11.56 -12.14 1.51
N GLY A 50 -10.37 -12.39 0.97
CA GLY A 50 -9.23 -12.94 1.71
C GLY A 50 -7.94 -12.23 1.34
N LEU A 51 -6.92 -13.00 0.98
CA LEU A 51 -5.57 -12.50 0.76
C LEU A 51 -5.53 -11.42 -0.33
N TYR A 52 -6.20 -11.60 -1.46
CA TYR A 52 -6.17 -10.62 -2.57
C TYR A 52 -6.65 -9.23 -2.16
N ILE A 53 -7.85 -9.15 -1.58
CA ILE A 53 -8.43 -7.88 -1.14
C ILE A 53 -7.69 -7.32 0.08
N GLY A 54 -7.13 -8.19 0.93
CA GLY A 54 -6.19 -7.79 1.98
C GLY A 54 -4.95 -7.09 1.44
N GLN A 55 -4.33 -7.65 0.39
CA GLN A 55 -3.18 -7.04 -0.27
C GLN A 55 -3.54 -5.74 -0.97
N PHE A 56 -4.67 -5.72 -1.70
CA PHE A 56 -5.22 -4.49 -2.29
C PHE A 56 -5.36 -3.38 -1.24
N THR A 57 -6.04 -3.67 -0.14
CA THR A 57 -6.31 -2.73 0.96
C THR A 57 -5.02 -2.15 1.54
N PHE A 58 -4.02 -3.00 1.73
CA PHE A 58 -2.71 -2.56 2.21
C PHE A 58 -1.95 -1.73 1.17
N LEU A 59 -1.99 -2.13 -0.10
CA LEU A 59 -1.25 -1.49 -1.19
C LEU A 59 -1.81 -0.13 -1.61
N VAL A 60 -3.11 0.11 -1.44
CA VAL A 60 -3.65 1.48 -1.52
C VAL A 60 -2.88 2.37 -0.53
N GLY A 61 -2.53 1.84 0.66
CA GLY A 61 -1.69 2.49 1.68
C GLY A 61 -0.30 2.84 1.19
N VAL A 62 0.30 1.90 0.46
CA VAL A 62 1.62 2.12 -0.15
C VAL A 62 1.55 3.19 -1.24
N ALA A 63 0.46 3.25 -1.99
CA ALA A 63 0.27 4.25 -3.04
C ALA A 63 0.24 5.69 -2.51
N ALA A 64 -0.27 5.92 -1.29
CA ALA A 64 -0.23 7.24 -0.66
C ALA A 64 1.17 7.73 -0.22
N SER A 65 2.22 6.93 -0.38
CA SER A 65 3.60 7.39 -0.11
C SER A 65 3.98 8.67 -0.88
N ALA A 66 3.49 8.83 -2.12
CA ALA A 66 3.75 10.02 -2.93
C ALA A 66 3.18 11.29 -2.29
N VAL A 67 1.95 11.24 -1.77
CA VAL A 67 1.29 12.43 -1.21
C VAL A 67 2.04 12.99 0.00
N MET A 68 2.70 12.13 0.78
CA MET A 68 3.51 12.52 1.93
C MET A 68 4.78 13.28 1.54
N LEU A 69 5.16 13.24 0.27
CA LEU A 69 6.22 14.08 -0.29
C LEU A 69 5.66 15.32 -1.00
N VAL A 70 4.58 15.13 -1.76
CA VAL A 70 3.93 16.19 -2.56
C VAL A 70 3.37 17.30 -1.68
N ILE A 71 2.69 16.98 -0.58
CA ILE A 71 2.11 17.99 0.33
C ILE A 71 3.21 18.89 0.90
N PRO A 72 4.27 18.41 1.58
CA PRO A 72 5.28 19.31 2.12
C PRO A 72 6.01 20.09 1.04
N TYR A 73 6.22 19.50 -0.13
CA TYR A 73 6.96 20.13 -1.20
C TYR A 73 6.18 21.26 -1.89
N TYR A 74 4.89 21.05 -2.21
CA TYR A 74 4.07 22.00 -2.97
C TYR A 74 3.17 22.90 -2.11
N LEU A 75 2.78 22.48 -0.89
CA LEU A 75 1.90 23.26 -0.01
C LEU A 75 2.64 23.92 1.17
N HIS A 76 3.77 23.35 1.60
CA HIS A 76 4.55 23.88 2.73
C HIS A 76 5.94 24.41 2.30
N ASP A 77 6.16 24.58 1.00
CA ASP A 77 7.40 25.07 0.38
C ASP A 77 8.69 24.35 0.87
N TYR A 78 8.55 23.09 1.28
CA TYR A 78 9.67 22.29 1.75
C TYR A 78 10.42 21.68 0.56
N LYS A 79 11.12 22.54 -0.19
CA LYS A 79 11.83 22.22 -1.45
C LYS A 79 12.83 21.05 -1.34
N LYS A 80 13.28 20.72 -0.13
CA LYS A 80 14.19 19.60 0.14
C LYS A 80 13.61 18.25 -0.28
N PHE A 81 12.29 18.09 -0.32
CA PHE A 81 11.64 16.85 -0.76
C PHE A 81 11.70 16.63 -2.28
N GLY A 82 12.01 17.65 -3.09
CA GLY A 82 12.06 17.53 -4.55
C GLY A 82 12.97 16.40 -5.05
N LYS A 83 14.04 16.10 -4.32
CA LYS A 83 14.95 14.97 -4.63
C LYS A 83 14.24 13.61 -4.61
N ILE A 84 13.28 13.43 -3.71
CA ILE A 84 12.64 12.13 -3.48
C ILE A 84 11.19 12.06 -3.98
N VAL A 85 10.56 13.19 -4.34
CA VAL A 85 9.17 13.23 -4.84
C VAL A 85 8.95 12.23 -5.98
N ILE A 86 9.85 12.18 -6.96
CA ILE A 86 9.73 11.24 -8.10
C ILE A 86 9.78 9.78 -7.65
N LEU A 87 10.56 9.44 -6.62
CA LEU A 87 10.60 8.09 -6.09
C LEU A 87 9.27 7.71 -5.43
N GLY A 88 8.61 8.67 -4.78
CA GLY A 88 7.25 8.51 -4.25
C GLY A 88 6.22 8.30 -5.36
N GLU A 89 6.20 9.18 -6.37
CA GLU A 89 5.28 9.07 -7.53
C GLU A 89 5.42 7.71 -8.24
N PHE A 90 6.66 7.23 -8.44
CA PHE A 90 6.91 5.94 -9.09
C PHE A 90 6.57 4.73 -8.21
N LEU A 91 6.72 4.87 -6.89
CA LEU A 91 6.21 3.89 -5.94
C LEU A 91 4.68 3.83 -5.99
N ALA A 92 4.00 4.97 -6.09
CA ALA A 92 2.55 5.03 -6.23
C ALA A 92 2.06 4.34 -7.51
N ILE A 93 2.71 4.57 -8.66
CA ILE A 93 2.37 3.88 -9.92
C ILE A 93 2.45 2.36 -9.76
N SER A 94 3.57 1.86 -9.21
CA SER A 94 3.76 0.42 -8.98
C SER A 94 2.70 -0.14 -8.03
N ALA A 95 2.42 0.55 -6.92
CA ALA A 95 1.44 0.15 -5.93
C ALA A 95 0.01 0.10 -6.50
N VAL A 96 -0.40 1.10 -7.27
CA VAL A 96 -1.73 1.13 -7.90
C VAL A 96 -1.89 0.06 -8.97
N ILE A 97 -0.84 -0.24 -9.75
CA ILE A 97 -0.86 -1.36 -10.69
C ILE A 97 -1.10 -2.68 -9.94
N MET A 98 -0.40 -2.91 -8.83
CA MET A 98 -0.65 -4.09 -8.00
C MET A 98 -2.08 -4.11 -7.45
N CYS A 99 -2.62 -2.97 -6.99
CA CYS A 99 -4.01 -2.86 -6.53
C CYS A 99 -5.00 -3.34 -7.61
N ILE A 100 -4.83 -2.84 -8.84
CA ILE A 100 -5.67 -3.23 -9.98
C ILE A 100 -5.52 -4.73 -10.27
N LEU A 101 -4.30 -5.27 -10.23
CA LEU A 101 -4.07 -6.70 -10.45
C LEU A 101 -4.70 -7.57 -9.37
N PHE A 102 -4.68 -7.16 -8.10
CA PHE A 102 -5.35 -7.88 -7.02
C PHE A 102 -6.87 -7.87 -7.16
N ILE A 103 -7.46 -6.73 -7.54
CA ILE A 103 -8.89 -6.65 -7.85
C ILE A 103 -9.23 -7.61 -9.00
N MET A 104 -8.44 -7.59 -10.07
CA MET A 104 -8.63 -8.48 -11.21
C MET A 104 -8.50 -9.96 -10.84
N ALA A 105 -7.57 -10.30 -9.94
CA ALA A 105 -7.39 -11.65 -9.44
C ALA A 105 -8.56 -12.12 -8.58
N ASP A 106 -9.21 -11.21 -7.84
CA ASP A 106 -10.39 -11.51 -7.02
C ASP A 106 -11.70 -11.61 -7.84
N MET A 107 -11.72 -11.10 -9.08
CA MET A 107 -12.91 -11.17 -9.92
C MET A 107 -13.21 -12.60 -10.40
N GLY A 108 -14.43 -13.08 -10.16
CA GLY A 108 -14.90 -14.36 -10.70
C GLY A 108 -15.10 -14.39 -12.22
N GLN A 109 -15.30 -13.24 -12.86
CA GLN A 109 -15.44 -13.11 -14.33
C GLN A 109 -14.67 -11.89 -14.86
N PRO A 110 -13.33 -11.92 -14.88
CA PRO A 110 -12.50 -10.75 -15.20
C PRO A 110 -12.70 -10.27 -16.65
N MET A 111 -13.16 -11.14 -17.55
CA MET A 111 -13.49 -10.77 -18.95
C MET A 111 -14.60 -9.71 -19.06
N ARG A 112 -15.39 -9.51 -18.00
CA ARG A 112 -16.47 -8.52 -17.95
C ARG A 112 -16.05 -7.19 -17.32
N VAL A 113 -14.77 -6.98 -17.00
CA VAL A 113 -14.28 -5.77 -16.32
C VAL A 113 -14.67 -4.47 -17.06
N MET A 114 -14.73 -4.51 -18.40
CA MET A 114 -15.13 -3.36 -19.21
C MET A 114 -16.57 -2.91 -18.93
N ASN A 115 -17.43 -3.79 -18.42
CA ASN A 115 -18.81 -3.45 -18.06
C ASN A 115 -18.87 -2.39 -16.96
N ILE A 116 -17.85 -2.28 -16.10
CA ILE A 116 -17.81 -1.25 -15.06
C ILE A 116 -17.76 0.15 -15.69
N MET A 117 -17.07 0.30 -16.83
CA MET A 117 -16.98 1.56 -17.57
C MET A 117 -18.18 1.76 -18.52
N LEU A 118 -18.66 0.69 -19.16
CA LEU A 118 -19.79 0.75 -20.09
C LEU A 118 -21.14 0.96 -19.39
N TYR A 119 -21.27 0.49 -18.15
CA TYR A 119 -22.47 0.60 -17.33
C TYR A 119 -22.12 1.15 -15.94
N PRO A 120 -21.82 2.47 -15.83
CA PRO A 120 -21.45 3.10 -14.57
C PRO A 120 -22.54 2.93 -13.50
N ALA A 121 -22.13 2.58 -12.27
CA ALA A 121 -23.01 2.42 -11.13
C ALA A 121 -22.57 3.32 -9.96
N PRO A 122 -22.94 4.62 -9.97
CA PRO A 122 -22.48 5.59 -8.96
C PRO A 122 -22.89 5.29 -7.51
N ASN A 123 -23.88 4.41 -7.32
CA ASN A 123 -24.32 3.97 -5.99
C ASN A 123 -23.41 2.87 -5.38
N SER A 124 -22.41 2.38 -6.12
CA SER A 124 -21.49 1.32 -5.68
C SER A 124 -20.13 1.92 -5.31
N MET A 125 -19.61 1.58 -4.12
CA MET A 125 -18.25 1.97 -3.73
C MET A 125 -17.17 1.28 -4.57
N VAL A 126 -17.44 0.08 -5.10
CA VAL A 126 -16.51 -0.60 -6.04
C VAL A 126 -16.35 0.20 -7.34
N PHE A 127 -17.42 0.85 -7.82
CA PHE A 127 -17.34 1.73 -8.98
C PHE A 127 -16.44 2.94 -8.69
N TRP A 128 -16.60 3.56 -7.51
CA TRP A 128 -15.74 4.67 -7.09
C TRP A 128 -14.28 4.23 -6.90
N ASP A 129 -14.02 3.04 -6.37
CA ASP A 129 -12.67 2.48 -6.26
C ASP A 129 -12.00 2.42 -7.65
N VAL A 130 -12.71 1.93 -8.67
CA VAL A 130 -12.22 1.92 -10.05
C VAL A 130 -11.91 3.34 -10.55
N VAL A 131 -12.78 4.32 -10.29
CA VAL A 131 -12.57 5.72 -10.68
C VAL A 131 -11.34 6.31 -9.99
N VAL A 132 -11.22 6.16 -8.67
CA VAL A 132 -10.13 6.78 -7.91
C VAL A 132 -8.79 6.11 -8.21
N LEU A 133 -8.72 4.79 -8.36
CA LEU A 133 -7.49 4.07 -8.69
C LEU A 133 -6.98 4.44 -10.09
N ASN A 134 -7.84 4.40 -11.11
CA ASN A 134 -7.44 4.76 -12.48
C ASN A 134 -7.10 6.25 -12.59
N GLY A 135 -7.88 7.13 -11.94
CA GLY A 135 -7.58 8.55 -11.88
C GLY A 135 -6.24 8.83 -11.20
N TYR A 136 -5.94 8.15 -10.09
CA TYR A 136 -4.67 8.32 -9.40
C TYR A 136 -3.51 7.80 -10.23
N LEU A 137 -3.65 6.63 -10.86
CA LEU A 137 -2.63 6.08 -11.76
C LEU A 137 -2.31 7.06 -12.90
N PHE A 138 -3.34 7.62 -13.53
CA PHE A 138 -3.19 8.62 -14.59
C PHE A 138 -2.47 9.87 -14.09
N LEU A 139 -2.86 10.40 -12.93
CA LEU A 139 -2.20 11.56 -12.32
C LEU A 139 -0.73 11.29 -12.03
N ASN A 140 -0.39 10.19 -11.35
CA ASN A 140 1.01 9.87 -11.03
C ASN A 140 1.84 9.61 -12.30
N LEU A 141 1.27 8.98 -13.33
CA LEU A 141 1.95 8.77 -14.62
C LEU A 141 2.30 10.10 -15.28
N ILE A 142 1.33 11.03 -15.37
CA ILE A 142 1.57 12.35 -15.98
C ILE A 142 2.55 13.16 -15.14
N ILE A 143 2.31 13.28 -13.83
CA ILE A 143 3.13 14.08 -12.92
C ILE A 143 4.57 13.54 -12.90
N GLY A 144 4.74 12.24 -12.65
CA GLY A 144 6.04 11.58 -12.60
C GLY A 144 6.81 11.69 -13.93
N TRP A 145 6.14 11.45 -15.07
CA TRP A 145 6.80 11.48 -16.38
C TRP A 145 7.19 12.88 -16.83
N VAL A 146 6.30 13.86 -16.68
CA VAL A 146 6.56 15.26 -17.04
C VAL A 146 7.67 15.83 -16.17
N THR A 147 7.62 15.57 -14.85
CA THR A 147 8.63 16.07 -13.91
C THR A 147 9.99 15.46 -14.21
N LEU A 148 10.06 14.15 -14.44
CA LEU A 148 11.33 13.50 -14.78
C LEU A 148 11.89 13.93 -16.15
N SER A 149 11.03 14.21 -17.12
CA SER A 149 11.43 14.74 -18.44
C SER A 149 12.01 16.15 -18.34
N SER A 150 11.41 17.00 -17.52
CA SER A 150 11.93 18.34 -17.19
C SER A 150 13.27 18.25 -16.45
N ASP A 151 13.39 17.37 -15.47
CA ASP A 151 14.65 17.12 -14.77
C ASP A 151 15.76 16.72 -15.72
N ARG A 152 15.49 15.81 -16.66
CA ARG A 152 16.46 15.38 -17.67
C ARG A 152 16.97 16.55 -18.51
N LYS A 153 16.11 17.53 -18.78
CA LYS A 153 16.42 18.71 -19.59
C LYS A 153 17.08 19.84 -18.76
N GLY A 154 17.19 19.69 -17.44
CA GLY A 154 17.72 20.74 -16.57
C GLY A 154 16.78 21.95 -16.43
N ILE A 155 15.48 21.80 -16.72
CA ILE A 155 14.51 22.89 -16.69
C ILE A 155 13.43 22.65 -15.63
N ALA A 156 12.82 23.73 -15.14
CA ALA A 156 11.68 23.62 -14.26
C ALA A 156 10.49 22.89 -14.95
N PRO A 157 9.69 22.11 -14.21
CA PRO A 157 8.45 21.53 -14.73
C PRO A 157 7.52 22.62 -15.29
N PRO A 158 6.86 22.36 -16.42
CA PRO A 158 6.01 23.35 -17.07
C PRO A 158 4.82 23.71 -16.18
N LYS A 159 4.44 25.00 -16.13
CA LYS A 159 3.40 25.49 -15.20
C LYS A 159 2.04 24.78 -15.33
N TRP A 160 1.72 24.22 -16.49
CA TRP A 160 0.47 23.47 -16.72
C TRP A 160 0.35 22.19 -15.90
N ILE A 161 1.46 21.65 -15.35
CA ILE A 161 1.41 20.45 -14.50
C ILE A 161 0.94 20.76 -13.07
N LYS A 162 1.05 22.02 -12.62
CA LYS A 162 0.69 22.42 -11.24
C LYS A 162 -0.76 22.08 -10.86
N PRO A 163 -1.78 22.34 -11.70
CA PRO A 163 -3.15 21.91 -11.42
C PRO A 163 -3.29 20.40 -11.18
N PHE A 164 -2.57 19.56 -11.96
CA PHE A 164 -2.61 18.10 -11.78
C PHE A 164 -1.98 17.66 -10.46
N ILE A 165 -0.89 18.31 -10.06
CA ILE A 165 -0.24 18.09 -8.76
C ILE A 165 -1.18 18.48 -7.61
N TYR A 166 -1.82 19.65 -7.69
CA TYR A 166 -2.78 20.04 -6.65
C TYR A 166 -4.01 19.13 -6.63
N LEU A 167 -4.42 18.60 -7.78
CA LEU A 167 -5.50 17.61 -7.87
C LEU A 167 -5.09 16.25 -7.30
N SER A 168 -3.82 15.83 -7.43
CA SER A 168 -3.37 14.53 -6.91
C SER A 168 -3.40 14.43 -5.39
N ILE A 169 -3.31 15.57 -4.67
CA ILE A 169 -3.38 15.62 -3.21
C ILE A 169 -4.74 15.13 -2.67
N PRO A 170 -5.89 15.77 -3.00
CA PRO A 170 -7.19 15.24 -2.58
C PRO A 170 -7.46 13.86 -3.19
N TRP A 171 -6.96 13.56 -4.39
CA TRP A 171 -7.13 12.24 -5.00
C TRP A 171 -6.46 11.12 -4.21
N ALA A 172 -5.27 11.37 -3.66
CA ALA A 172 -4.57 10.43 -2.78
C ALA A 172 -5.33 10.21 -1.45
N ILE A 173 -6.01 11.23 -0.92
CA ILE A 173 -6.90 11.05 0.23
C ILE A 173 -8.14 10.24 -0.18
N SER A 174 -8.66 10.49 -1.38
CA SER A 174 -9.83 9.79 -1.93
C SER A 174 -9.61 8.29 -2.11
N ILE A 175 -8.47 7.83 -2.66
CA ILE A 175 -8.21 6.38 -2.80
C ILE A 175 -8.34 5.67 -1.45
N HIS A 176 -7.87 6.28 -0.37
CA HIS A 176 -7.98 5.73 0.97
C HIS A 176 -9.40 5.75 1.52
N THR A 177 -10.08 6.86 1.29
CA THR A 177 -11.40 7.09 1.87
C THR A 177 -12.44 6.22 1.19
N VAL A 178 -12.38 6.09 -0.14
CA VAL A 178 -13.27 5.23 -0.91
C VAL A 178 -13.05 3.76 -0.56
N THR A 179 -11.80 3.30 -0.49
CA THR A 179 -11.53 1.92 -0.05
C THR A 179 -11.95 1.69 1.40
N ALA A 180 -11.85 2.67 2.30
CA ALA A 180 -12.41 2.54 3.65
C ALA A 180 -13.95 2.46 3.65
N PHE A 181 -14.61 3.24 2.78
CA PHE A 181 -16.07 3.23 2.62
C PHE A 181 -16.58 1.95 1.96
N LEU A 182 -15.77 1.27 1.14
CA LEU A 182 -16.08 -0.06 0.65
C LEU A 182 -16.38 -1.03 1.81
N TYR A 183 -15.65 -0.92 2.91
CA TYR A 183 -15.85 -1.75 4.11
C TYR A 183 -16.90 -1.17 5.06
N ALA A 184 -16.74 0.10 5.44
CA ALA A 184 -17.63 0.74 6.41
C ALA A 184 -19.08 0.84 5.94
N GLY A 185 -19.30 0.79 4.62
CA GLY A 185 -20.63 0.83 4.02
C GLY A 185 -21.39 -0.50 4.01
N ILE A 186 -20.81 -1.62 4.47
CA ILE A 186 -21.43 -2.95 4.39
C ILE A 186 -22.31 -3.23 5.61
N PRO A 187 -23.65 -3.30 5.45
CA PRO A 187 -24.55 -3.61 6.56
C PRO A 187 -24.32 -5.04 7.07
N GLY A 188 -24.46 -5.24 8.39
CA GLY A 188 -24.31 -6.55 9.02
C GLY A 188 -22.87 -7.00 9.27
N ARG A 189 -21.87 -6.17 8.92
CA ARG A 189 -20.44 -6.41 9.22
C ARG A 189 -19.94 -5.40 10.26
N HIS A 190 -20.33 -5.61 11.51
CA HIS A 190 -20.12 -4.68 12.64
C HIS A 190 -18.66 -4.24 12.83
N PHE A 191 -17.70 -5.14 12.58
CA PHE A 191 -16.28 -4.80 12.69
C PHE A 191 -15.85 -3.69 11.71
N TRP A 192 -16.40 -3.69 10.49
CA TRP A 192 -16.12 -2.63 9.52
C TRP A 192 -17.03 -1.42 9.67
N LEU A 193 -18.26 -1.61 10.16
CA LEU A 193 -19.28 -0.58 10.32
C LEU A 193 -18.91 0.39 11.46
N SER A 194 -17.90 1.21 11.23
CA SER A 194 -17.36 2.17 12.18
C SER A 194 -16.95 3.47 11.48
N ALA A 195 -17.37 4.60 12.04
CA ALA A 195 -17.06 5.92 11.49
C ALA A 195 -15.55 6.25 11.54
N ILE A 196 -14.79 5.61 12.45
CA ILE A 196 -13.35 5.84 12.57
C ILE A 196 -12.54 5.12 11.49
N LEU A 197 -13.16 4.20 10.72
CA LEU A 197 -12.43 3.35 9.79
C LEU A 197 -11.70 4.18 8.71
N ALA A 198 -12.35 5.21 8.15
CA ALA A 198 -11.73 6.09 7.17
C ALA A 198 -10.49 6.82 7.74
N ALA A 199 -10.57 7.30 8.99
CA ALA A 199 -9.44 7.95 9.66
C ALA A 199 -8.29 6.96 9.95
N ARG A 200 -8.62 5.73 10.37
CA ARG A 200 -7.62 4.65 10.56
C ARG A 200 -6.94 4.25 9.25
N PHE A 201 -7.69 4.19 8.14
CA PHE A 201 -7.12 3.95 6.82
C PHE A 201 -6.10 5.02 6.44
N LEU A 202 -6.42 6.30 6.60
CA LEU A 202 -5.49 7.39 6.33
C LEU A 202 -4.25 7.34 7.24
N ALA A 203 -4.44 7.11 8.54
CA ALA A 203 -3.33 7.03 9.50
C ALA A 203 -2.36 5.88 9.16
N SER A 204 -2.89 4.68 8.91
CA SER A 204 -2.07 3.53 8.50
C SER A 204 -1.39 3.74 7.14
N ALA A 205 -2.03 4.39 6.18
CA ALA A 205 -1.45 4.69 4.87
C ALA A 205 -0.26 5.64 4.97
N PHE A 206 -0.42 6.72 5.74
CA PHE A 206 0.63 7.72 5.97
C PHE A 206 1.78 7.18 6.84
N ALA A 207 1.61 6.02 7.47
CA ALA A 207 2.68 5.29 8.15
C ALA A 207 3.35 4.27 7.21
N GLY A 208 2.59 3.37 6.60
CA GLY A 208 3.09 2.23 5.84
C GLY A 208 3.70 2.57 4.48
N GLY A 209 3.09 3.48 3.72
CA GLY A 209 3.63 3.88 2.43
C GLY A 209 5.00 4.57 2.56
N PRO A 210 5.10 5.62 3.38
CA PRO A 210 6.38 6.29 3.59
C PRO A 210 7.44 5.42 4.28
N SER A 211 7.07 4.43 5.11
CA SER A 211 8.05 3.50 5.68
C SER A 211 8.72 2.64 4.61
N LEU A 212 7.96 2.14 3.62
CA LEU A 212 8.52 1.43 2.48
C LEU A 212 9.40 2.35 1.64
N LEU A 213 8.96 3.58 1.40
CA LEU A 213 9.76 4.58 0.69
C LEU A 213 11.10 4.87 1.39
N ILE A 214 11.13 4.95 2.72
CA ILE A 214 12.38 5.09 3.50
C ILE A 214 13.30 3.89 3.25
N ILE A 215 12.78 2.67 3.33
CA ILE A 215 13.55 1.44 3.09
C ILE A 215 14.14 1.48 1.67
N LEU A 216 13.32 1.78 0.67
CA LEU A 216 13.72 1.87 -0.73
C LEU A 216 14.76 2.97 -0.95
N ALA A 217 14.60 4.14 -0.33
CA ALA A 217 15.59 5.22 -0.40
C ALA A 217 16.95 4.80 0.17
N LEU A 218 16.97 4.11 1.31
CA LEU A 218 18.21 3.58 1.90
C LEU A 218 18.86 2.51 1.02
N ILE A 219 18.07 1.64 0.39
CA ILE A 219 18.56 0.66 -0.58
C ILE A 219 19.17 1.37 -1.79
N VAL A 220 18.46 2.35 -2.37
CA VAL A 220 18.93 3.14 -3.52
C VAL A 220 20.26 3.80 -3.20
N ARG A 221 20.38 4.48 -2.06
CA ARG A 221 21.64 5.10 -1.60
C ARG A 221 22.80 4.11 -1.53
N LYS A 222 22.53 2.84 -1.17
CA LYS A 222 23.57 1.81 -1.04
C LYS A 222 23.99 1.20 -2.37
N VAL A 223 23.09 1.14 -3.36
CA VAL A 223 23.32 0.41 -4.62
C VAL A 223 23.57 1.33 -5.83
N THR A 224 23.36 2.64 -5.69
CA THR A 224 23.55 3.64 -6.75
C THR A 224 24.36 4.84 -6.24
N LYS A 225 24.66 5.80 -7.13
CA LYS A 225 25.36 7.05 -6.73
C LYS A 225 24.39 8.13 -6.26
N PHE A 226 23.09 7.89 -6.36
CA PHE A 226 22.06 8.85 -5.97
C PHE A 226 21.86 8.85 -4.45
N ASP A 227 22.02 10.02 -3.82
CA ASP A 227 21.68 10.23 -2.40
C ASP A 227 20.30 10.90 -2.24
N PRO A 228 19.30 10.19 -1.70
CA PRO A 228 17.98 10.75 -1.35
C PRO A 228 18.03 11.86 -0.28
N GLY A 229 19.15 11.99 0.44
CA GLY A 229 19.40 12.99 1.48
C GLY A 229 18.94 12.56 2.88
N LYS A 230 19.81 12.74 3.88
CA LYS A 230 19.56 12.32 5.27
C LYS A 230 18.43 13.12 5.92
N GLU A 231 18.35 14.41 5.65
CA GLU A 231 17.33 15.29 6.22
C GLU A 231 15.92 14.89 5.75
N GLN A 232 15.80 14.53 4.47
CA GLN A 232 14.56 14.09 3.86
C GLN A 232 14.07 12.80 4.51
N ILE A 233 14.96 11.80 4.64
CA ILE A 233 14.67 10.52 5.30
C ILE A 233 14.25 10.74 6.76
N GLN A 234 14.97 11.62 7.49
CA GLN A 234 14.68 11.88 8.90
C GLN A 234 13.37 12.64 9.11
N THR A 235 13.03 13.57 8.22
CA THR A 235 11.74 14.26 8.26
C THR A 235 10.59 13.31 7.91
N LEU A 236 10.77 12.45 6.90
CA LEU A 236 9.80 11.41 6.59
C LEU A 236 9.60 10.44 7.77
N GLY A 237 10.69 10.06 8.44
CA GLY A 237 10.63 9.24 9.66
C GLY A 237 9.84 9.89 10.80
N LYS A 238 9.87 11.22 10.96
CA LYS A 238 9.02 11.93 11.93
C LYS A 238 7.55 11.84 11.54
N ILE A 239 7.24 12.04 10.25
CA ILE A 239 5.88 11.93 9.73
C ILE A 239 5.31 10.53 9.97
N VAL A 240 6.09 9.48 9.66
CA VAL A 240 5.73 8.09 9.93
C VAL A 240 5.46 7.85 11.42
N ALA A 241 6.26 8.44 12.31
CA ALA A 241 6.06 8.30 13.75
C ALA A 241 4.69 8.84 14.20
N TYR A 242 4.31 10.04 13.73
CA TYR A 242 3.00 10.63 14.06
C TYR A 242 1.83 9.85 13.45
N ALA A 243 1.96 9.43 12.19
CA ALA A 243 0.94 8.62 11.52
C ALA A 243 0.75 7.26 12.21
N MET A 244 1.84 6.61 12.61
CA MET A 244 1.80 5.34 13.33
C MET A 244 1.19 5.49 14.72
N PHE A 245 1.52 6.57 15.44
CA PHE A 245 0.87 6.89 16.71
C PHE A 245 -0.64 7.03 16.54
N ALA A 246 -1.08 7.81 15.55
CA ALA A 246 -2.51 7.98 15.25
C ALA A 246 -3.18 6.64 14.90
N ASN A 247 -2.53 5.78 14.11
CA ASN A 247 -3.05 4.46 13.78
C ASN A 247 -3.25 3.57 15.02
N VAL A 248 -2.23 3.48 15.89
CA VAL A 248 -2.32 2.69 17.14
C VAL A 248 -3.38 3.27 18.07
N PHE A 249 -3.47 4.60 18.17
CA PHE A 249 -4.51 5.27 18.95
C PHE A 249 -5.92 4.95 18.43
N PHE A 250 -6.15 5.04 17.12
CA PHE A 250 -7.44 4.72 16.52
C PHE A 250 -7.83 3.25 16.68
N LEU A 251 -6.87 2.32 16.54
CA LEU A 251 -7.10 0.91 16.87
C LEU A 251 -7.52 0.76 18.34
N GLY A 252 -6.84 1.46 19.26
CA GLY A 252 -7.21 1.49 20.68
C GLY A 252 -8.62 2.01 20.92
N LEU A 253 -9.07 3.01 20.16
CA LEU A 253 -10.46 3.51 20.23
C LEU A 253 -11.48 2.48 19.74
N GLU A 254 -11.14 1.67 18.73
CA GLU A 254 -12.02 0.57 18.29
C GLU A 254 -12.12 -0.53 19.33
N PHE A 255 -11.00 -0.91 19.96
CA PHE A 255 -11.02 -1.80 21.13
C PHE A 255 -11.91 -1.24 22.24
N PHE A 256 -11.70 0.03 22.62
CA PHE A 256 -12.53 0.67 23.64
C PHE A 256 -14.01 0.61 23.26
N THR A 257 -14.36 1.01 22.04
CA THR A 257 -15.76 1.05 21.58
C THR A 257 -16.39 -0.34 21.56
N ALA A 258 -15.67 -1.35 21.05
CA ALA A 258 -16.15 -2.73 21.00
C ALA A 258 -16.42 -3.28 22.41
N PHE A 259 -15.47 -3.16 23.33
CA PHE A 259 -15.61 -3.74 24.66
C PHE A 259 -16.51 -2.92 25.58
N TYR A 260 -16.49 -1.59 25.48
CA TYR A 260 -17.32 -0.71 26.30
C TYR A 260 -18.80 -0.77 25.90
N SER A 261 -19.12 -0.89 24.61
CA SER A 261 -20.51 -0.94 24.15
C SER A 261 -21.25 -2.22 24.58
N GLY A 262 -20.53 -3.30 24.88
CA GLY A 262 -21.13 -4.59 25.25
C GLY A 262 -21.86 -5.29 24.10
N ILE A 263 -21.69 -4.85 22.85
CA ILE A 263 -22.38 -5.41 21.70
C ILE A 263 -21.59 -6.62 21.15
N PRO A 264 -22.15 -7.84 21.16
CA PRO A 264 -21.44 -9.05 20.73
C PRO A 264 -20.84 -8.94 19.33
N GLY A 265 -21.59 -8.40 18.36
CA GLY A 265 -21.12 -8.23 16.98
C GLY A 265 -19.88 -7.33 16.83
N HIS A 266 -19.64 -6.40 17.77
CA HIS A 266 -18.40 -5.60 17.78
C HIS A 266 -17.28 -6.28 18.57
N GLN A 267 -17.59 -7.12 19.57
CA GLN A 267 -16.61 -7.79 20.44
C GLN A 267 -16.06 -9.08 19.84
N HIS A 268 -16.92 -9.93 19.26
CA HIS A 268 -16.55 -11.25 18.76
C HIS A 268 -15.43 -11.23 17.72
N PRO A 269 -15.39 -10.29 16.74
CA PRO A 269 -14.25 -10.14 15.85
C PRO A 269 -12.91 -9.94 16.58
N PHE A 270 -12.88 -9.10 17.62
CA PHE A 270 -11.67 -8.90 18.42
C PHE A 270 -11.32 -10.15 19.24
N HIS A 271 -12.30 -10.88 19.78
CA HIS A 271 -12.07 -12.16 20.43
C HIS A 271 -11.46 -13.17 19.46
N TYR A 272 -12.06 -13.39 18.30
CA TYR A 272 -11.55 -14.27 17.26
C TYR A 272 -10.10 -13.91 16.86
N LEU A 273 -9.81 -12.63 16.66
CA LEU A 273 -8.49 -12.16 16.24
C LEU A 273 -7.40 -12.27 17.33
N TYR A 274 -7.72 -12.08 18.62
CA TYR A 274 -6.72 -11.93 19.69
C TYR A 274 -6.74 -13.00 20.78
N ALA A 275 -7.86 -13.69 20.96
CA ALA A 275 -8.06 -14.74 21.96
C ALA A 275 -8.49 -16.08 21.36
N GLY A 276 -8.96 -16.08 20.11
CA GLY A 276 -9.66 -17.18 19.48
C GLY A 276 -11.15 -17.19 19.84
N LEU A 277 -11.93 -17.91 19.04
CA LEU A 277 -13.38 -18.06 19.21
C LEU A 277 -13.82 -19.42 18.67
N ASP A 278 -14.72 -20.12 19.37
CA ASP A 278 -15.25 -21.44 19.00
C ASP A 278 -14.18 -22.50 18.66
N GLY A 279 -13.03 -22.45 19.34
CA GLY A 279 -11.91 -23.38 19.11
C GLY A 279 -10.98 -22.99 17.95
N HIS A 280 -11.28 -21.91 17.24
CA HIS A 280 -10.45 -21.35 16.17
C HIS A 280 -9.51 -20.28 16.71
N SER A 281 -8.21 -20.43 16.44
CA SER A 281 -7.15 -19.54 16.94
C SER A 281 -6.02 -19.33 15.93
N GLU A 282 -6.27 -19.61 14.65
CA GLU A 282 -5.29 -19.64 13.57
C GLU A 282 -4.67 -18.26 13.34
N LEU A 283 -5.46 -17.19 13.48
CA LEU A 283 -5.00 -15.80 13.31
C LEU A 283 -4.40 -15.18 14.58
N VAL A 284 -4.61 -15.78 15.75
CA VAL A 284 -4.19 -15.20 17.04
C VAL A 284 -2.68 -14.92 17.08
N PRO A 285 -1.78 -15.86 16.70
CA PRO A 285 -0.34 -15.58 16.70
C PRO A 285 0.04 -14.46 15.72
N LEU A 286 -0.64 -14.40 14.57
CA LEU A 286 -0.36 -13.41 13.54
C LEU A 286 -0.76 -12.01 14.02
N MET A 287 -1.93 -11.86 14.65
CA MET A 287 -2.41 -10.60 15.20
C MET A 287 -1.56 -10.10 16.36
N TRP A 288 -1.17 -10.98 17.29
CA TRP A 288 -0.23 -10.59 18.35
C TRP A 288 1.13 -10.17 17.80
N THR A 289 1.64 -10.86 16.77
CA THR A 289 2.86 -10.44 16.07
C THR A 289 2.71 -9.03 15.51
N SER A 290 1.57 -8.73 14.88
CA SER A 290 1.27 -7.38 14.39
C SER A 290 1.28 -6.34 15.49
N SER A 291 0.59 -6.58 16.61
CA SER A 291 0.53 -5.61 17.71
C SER A 291 1.88 -5.39 18.39
N VAL A 292 2.66 -6.45 18.59
CA VAL A 292 4.01 -6.36 19.15
C VAL A 292 4.91 -5.54 18.21
N PHE A 293 4.88 -5.82 16.91
CA PHE A 293 5.66 -5.06 15.93
C PHE A 293 5.18 -3.60 15.82
N ALA A 294 3.88 -3.34 15.94
CA ALA A 294 3.33 -1.98 15.99
C ALA A 294 3.90 -1.18 17.16
N ILE A 295 3.89 -1.76 18.36
CA ILE A 295 4.36 -1.10 19.58
C ILE A 295 5.88 -0.89 19.51
N ILE A 296 6.65 -1.92 19.14
CA ILE A 296 8.11 -1.82 19.04
C ILE A 296 8.52 -0.77 18.01
N SER A 297 7.93 -0.82 16.81
CA SER A 297 8.24 0.16 15.76
C SER A 297 7.86 1.59 16.16
N LEU A 298 6.71 1.78 16.82
CA LEU A 298 6.30 3.08 17.34
C LEU A 298 7.30 3.62 18.38
N VAL A 299 7.71 2.80 19.35
CA VAL A 299 8.71 3.21 20.36
C VAL A 299 10.04 3.60 19.70
N MET A 300 10.52 2.79 18.75
CA MET A 300 11.76 3.08 18.01
C MET A 300 11.69 4.37 17.20
N LEU A 301 10.53 4.67 16.58
CA LEU A 301 10.30 5.89 15.81
C LEU A 301 10.11 7.12 16.69
N TRP A 302 9.45 6.97 17.84
CA TRP A 302 9.16 8.05 18.77
C TRP A 302 10.42 8.57 19.45
N VAL A 303 11.32 7.67 19.87
CA VAL A 303 12.57 8.02 20.56
C VAL A 303 13.58 8.60 19.55
N PRO A 304 13.91 9.91 19.61
CA PRO A 304 14.73 10.55 18.58
C PRO A 304 16.14 9.98 18.49
N GLY A 305 16.73 9.50 19.60
CA GLY A 305 18.05 8.87 19.60
C GLY A 305 18.10 7.59 18.77
N ILE A 306 17.04 6.78 18.83
CA ILE A 306 16.90 5.54 18.05
C ILE A 306 16.60 5.87 16.58
N ARG A 307 15.63 6.76 16.33
CA ARG A 307 15.21 7.12 14.95
C ARG A 307 16.32 7.81 14.12
N LYS A 308 17.21 8.57 14.75
CA LYS A 308 18.29 9.29 14.05
C LYS A 308 19.35 8.35 13.46
N ASN A 309 19.47 7.13 13.95
CA ASN A 309 20.33 6.11 13.38
C ASN A 309 19.58 5.39 12.23
N GLU A 310 20.16 5.39 11.03
CA GLU A 310 19.50 4.87 9.82
C GLU A 310 19.31 3.34 9.85
N GLY A 311 20.16 2.61 10.55
CA GLY A 311 20.01 1.15 10.71
C GLY A 311 18.80 0.79 11.56
N THR A 312 18.64 1.47 12.70
CA THR A 312 17.48 1.30 13.59
C THR A 312 16.21 1.89 12.99
N LEU A 313 16.30 3.00 12.24
CA LEU A 313 15.18 3.53 11.46
C LEU A 313 14.71 2.50 10.42
N SER A 314 15.62 1.90 9.67
CA SER A 314 15.28 0.88 8.68
C SER A 314 14.60 -0.32 9.34
N LEU A 315 15.11 -0.80 10.48
CA LEU A 315 14.47 -1.87 11.25
C LEU A 315 13.06 -1.47 11.72
N ALA A 316 12.90 -0.26 12.25
CA ALA A 316 11.59 0.23 12.68
C ALA A 316 10.59 0.30 11.51
N CYS A 317 11.02 0.76 10.33
CA CYS A 317 10.19 0.79 9.12
C CYS A 317 9.80 -0.62 8.64
N VAL A 318 10.69 -1.61 8.76
CA VAL A 318 10.40 -3.02 8.39
C VAL A 318 9.36 -3.60 9.35
N LEU A 319 9.55 -3.45 10.66
CA LEU A 319 8.59 -3.94 11.67
C LEU A 319 7.22 -3.28 11.49
N LEU A 320 7.19 -1.97 11.27
CA LEU A 320 5.95 -1.22 11.00
C LEU A 320 5.26 -1.74 9.74
N PHE A 321 6.01 -1.93 8.65
CA PHE A 321 5.44 -2.40 7.38
C PHE A 321 4.83 -3.80 7.52
N ILE A 322 5.52 -4.72 8.20
CA ILE A 322 5.00 -6.07 8.48
C ILE A 322 3.77 -6.02 9.38
N SER A 323 3.79 -5.19 10.42
CA SER A 323 2.63 -5.00 11.31
C SER A 323 1.39 -4.54 10.53
N LEU A 324 1.50 -3.47 9.76
CA LEU A 324 0.38 -2.96 8.97
C LEU A 324 -0.05 -3.92 7.86
N TRP A 325 0.89 -4.67 7.27
CA TRP A 325 0.58 -5.70 6.29
C TRP A 325 -0.27 -6.82 6.90
N ILE A 326 0.04 -7.26 8.12
CA ILE A 326 -0.77 -8.23 8.85
C ILE A 326 -2.13 -7.64 9.24
N ASP A 327 -2.13 -6.46 9.87
CA ASP A 327 -3.33 -5.82 10.41
C ASP A 327 -4.34 -5.53 9.29
N LYS A 328 -3.90 -4.95 8.18
CA LYS A 328 -4.78 -4.68 7.03
C LYS A 328 -5.05 -5.92 6.17
N GLY A 329 -4.05 -6.76 5.97
CA GLY A 329 -4.13 -7.90 5.05
C GLY A 329 -4.96 -9.06 5.59
N PHE A 330 -4.82 -9.37 6.87
CA PHE A 330 -5.52 -10.49 7.52
C PHE A 330 -6.52 -9.99 8.55
N GLY A 331 -6.06 -9.19 9.52
CA GLY A 331 -6.89 -8.79 10.66
C GLY A 331 -8.15 -8.05 10.23
N LEU A 332 -7.98 -7.02 9.40
CA LEU A 332 -9.07 -6.17 8.95
C LEU A 332 -10.07 -6.96 8.12
N ILE A 333 -9.60 -7.70 7.11
CA ILE A 333 -10.47 -8.36 6.15
C ILE A 333 -11.18 -9.56 6.79
N ILE A 334 -10.43 -10.45 7.43
CA ILE A 334 -11.01 -11.69 7.96
C ILE A 334 -11.85 -11.40 9.20
N GLY A 335 -11.39 -10.51 10.10
CA GLY A 335 -12.20 -10.08 11.26
C GLY A 335 -13.48 -9.35 10.86
N GLY A 336 -13.52 -8.79 9.65
CA GLY A 336 -14.74 -8.23 9.07
C GLY A 336 -15.80 -9.28 8.75
N PHE A 337 -15.38 -10.49 8.36
CA PHE A 337 -16.26 -11.57 7.99
C PHE A 337 -16.59 -12.55 9.13
N VAL A 338 -15.73 -12.62 10.15
CA VAL A 338 -15.77 -13.65 11.18
C VAL A 338 -15.94 -13.02 12.58
N PRO A 339 -17.02 -13.34 13.31
CA PRO A 339 -18.14 -14.21 12.91
C PRO A 339 -19.02 -13.65 11.78
N ASN A 340 -19.74 -14.54 11.11
CA ASN A 340 -20.74 -14.14 10.11
C ASN A 340 -22.02 -13.59 10.80
N PRO A 341 -23.00 -13.04 10.05
CA PRO A 341 -24.25 -12.52 10.65
C PRO A 341 -25.12 -13.55 11.37
N PHE A 342 -24.81 -14.85 11.24
CA PHE A 342 -25.45 -15.94 11.98
C PHE A 342 -24.64 -16.35 13.22
N GLU A 343 -23.61 -15.59 13.58
CA GLU A 343 -22.66 -15.85 14.67
C GLU A 343 -21.85 -17.15 14.49
N GLU A 344 -21.74 -17.65 13.25
CA GLU A 344 -20.91 -18.80 12.94
C GLU A 344 -19.46 -18.38 12.63
N VAL A 345 -18.51 -19.15 13.15
CA VAL A 345 -17.08 -18.98 12.90
C VAL A 345 -16.64 -19.90 11.77
N HIS A 346 -16.32 -19.30 10.62
CA HIS A 346 -15.74 -20.01 9.48
C HIS A 346 -14.32 -19.46 9.22
N PRO A 347 -13.27 -20.19 9.60
CA PRO A 347 -11.90 -19.69 9.45
C PRO A 347 -11.51 -19.62 7.98
N TYR A 348 -10.62 -18.68 7.67
CA TYR A 348 -10.02 -18.53 6.34
C TYR A 348 -8.50 -18.60 6.44
N TRP A 349 -7.88 -19.36 5.53
CA TRP A 349 -6.45 -19.36 5.31
C TRP A 349 -6.15 -19.48 3.82
N PRO A 350 -5.22 -18.68 3.27
CA PRO A 350 -4.93 -18.72 1.84
C PRO A 350 -4.37 -20.07 1.41
N THR A 351 -4.81 -20.55 0.25
CA THR A 351 -4.26 -21.75 -0.36
C THR A 351 -2.91 -21.46 -1.02
N MET A 352 -2.18 -22.52 -1.39
CA MET A 352 -0.92 -22.37 -2.10
C MET A 352 -1.07 -21.63 -3.44
N PRO A 353 -2.06 -21.94 -4.31
CA PRO A 353 -2.30 -21.18 -5.53
C PRO A 353 -2.55 -19.69 -5.27
N GLU A 354 -3.41 -19.36 -4.31
CA GLU A 354 -3.72 -17.98 -3.93
C GLU A 354 -2.47 -17.21 -3.44
N THR A 355 -1.62 -17.90 -2.66
CA THR A 355 -0.35 -17.35 -2.20
C THR A 355 0.63 -17.13 -3.35
N MET A 356 0.74 -18.06 -4.30
CA MET A 356 1.63 -17.92 -5.45
C MET A 356 1.19 -16.81 -6.41
N ILE A 357 -0.11 -16.66 -6.63
CA ILE A 357 -0.68 -15.53 -7.39
C ILE A 357 -0.32 -14.22 -6.71
N THR A 358 -0.50 -14.15 -5.38
CA THR A 358 -0.14 -12.99 -4.58
C THR A 358 1.34 -12.62 -4.72
N LEU A 359 2.24 -13.60 -4.57
CA LEU A 359 3.68 -13.37 -4.77
C LEU A 359 4.00 -12.92 -6.20
N GLY A 360 3.29 -13.45 -7.20
CA GLY A 360 3.41 -13.03 -8.60
C GLY A 360 3.03 -11.56 -8.81
N VAL A 361 1.91 -11.11 -8.24
CA VAL A 361 1.48 -9.70 -8.32
C VAL A 361 2.50 -8.77 -7.66
N TRP A 362 2.99 -9.13 -6.46
CA TRP A 362 4.09 -8.40 -5.81
C TRP A 362 5.35 -8.35 -6.67
N ALA A 363 5.71 -9.46 -7.31
CA ALA A 363 6.86 -9.50 -8.21
C ALA A 363 6.68 -8.60 -9.43
N ILE A 364 5.50 -8.56 -10.04
CA ILE A 364 5.16 -7.63 -11.13
C ILE A 364 5.30 -6.17 -10.66
N GLY A 365 4.74 -5.84 -9.49
CA GLY A 365 4.87 -4.50 -8.93
C GLY A 365 6.32 -4.09 -8.69
N PHE A 366 7.12 -4.95 -8.05
CA PHE A 366 8.54 -4.69 -7.84
C PHE A 366 9.33 -4.61 -9.14
N LEU A 367 8.93 -5.34 -10.19
CA LEU A 367 9.55 -5.28 -11.51
C LEU A 367 9.26 -3.92 -12.18
N VAL A 368 8.00 -3.47 -12.16
CA VAL A 368 7.61 -2.12 -12.61
C VAL A 368 8.40 -1.06 -11.84
N LEU A 369 8.44 -1.17 -10.51
CA LEU A 369 9.19 -0.24 -9.65
C LEU A 369 10.68 -0.23 -10.00
N THR A 370 11.28 -1.40 -10.20
CA THR A 370 12.68 -1.56 -10.56
C THR A 370 12.99 -0.81 -11.85
N PHE A 371 12.14 -0.94 -12.87
CA PHE A 371 12.33 -0.23 -14.14
C PHE A 371 12.15 1.29 -13.98
N LEU A 372 11.11 1.72 -13.28
CA LEU A 372 10.86 3.15 -13.04
C LEU A 372 12.01 3.80 -12.25
N TYR A 373 12.49 3.15 -11.20
CA TYR A 373 13.61 3.64 -10.38
C TYR A 373 14.91 3.64 -11.18
N LYS A 374 15.15 2.60 -11.99
CA LYS A 374 16.32 2.55 -12.86
C LYS A 374 16.34 3.75 -13.82
N ILE A 375 15.20 4.09 -14.43
CA ILE A 375 15.08 5.25 -15.30
C ILE A 375 15.30 6.55 -14.50
N ALA A 376 14.63 6.73 -13.37
CA ALA A 376 14.73 7.93 -12.53
C ALA A 376 16.17 8.18 -12.07
N ILE A 377 16.83 7.17 -11.51
CA ILE A 377 18.18 7.27 -10.96
C ILE A 377 19.17 7.57 -12.09
N THR A 378 19.06 6.88 -13.22
CA THR A 378 19.96 7.12 -14.37
C THR A 378 19.77 8.52 -14.97
N VAL A 379 18.60 9.15 -14.83
CA VAL A 379 18.39 10.56 -15.19
C VAL A 379 19.04 11.47 -14.15
N ARG A 380 18.78 11.25 -12.86
CA ARG A 380 19.33 12.06 -11.76
C ARG A 380 20.86 11.99 -11.68
N GLU A 381 21.46 10.85 -11.98
CA GLU A 381 22.92 10.71 -12.04
C GLU A 381 23.55 11.48 -13.21
N GLN A 382 22.84 11.61 -14.34
CA GLN A 382 23.30 12.40 -15.49
C GLN A 382 23.15 13.90 -15.27
N THR A 383 22.21 14.31 -14.44
CA THR A 383 21.95 15.72 -14.11
C THR A 383 22.54 16.14 -12.76
N ALA A 384 23.29 15.24 -12.10
CA ALA A 384 24.01 15.51 -10.86
C ALA A 384 25.06 16.62 -11.09
N GLY A 385 24.71 17.85 -10.72
CA GLY A 385 25.51 19.06 -10.95
C GLY A 385 24.70 20.26 -11.46
N VAL A 386 23.48 20.03 -11.96
CA VAL A 386 22.53 21.10 -12.29
C VAL A 386 21.55 21.24 -11.12
N GLU A 387 21.73 22.25 -10.27
CA GLU A 387 20.70 22.63 -9.31
C GLU A 387 19.52 23.23 -10.09
N ILE A 388 18.50 22.41 -10.33
CA ILE A 388 17.25 22.87 -10.93
C ILE A 388 16.45 23.49 -9.79
N GLU A 389 16.31 24.82 -9.79
CA GLU A 389 15.33 25.49 -8.93
C GLU A 389 13.92 25.05 -9.35
N HIS A 390 13.25 24.35 -8.45
CA HIS A 390 11.84 23.99 -8.57
C HIS A 390 10.91 24.98 -7.88
#